data_AF-A0ABD5M7P8-F1
#
_entry.id   AF-A0ABD5M7P8-F1
#
_cell.length_a   1.000
_cell.length_b   1.000
_cell.length_c   1.000
_cell.angle_alpha   90.00
_cell.angle_beta   90.00
_cell.angle_gamma   90.00
#
_symmetry.space_group_name_H-M   'P 1'
#
loop_
_entity.id
_entity.type
_entity.pdbx_description
1 polymer ?
#
loop_
_entity_poly.entity_id
_entity_poly.type
_entity_poly.pdbx_seq_one_letter_code
_entity_poly.pdbx_strand_id
1 'polypeptide(L)' 'MSDHDHDDGDVHACDCGATFDTLDALKDHAKENHPDAYEENFGDEE' A
#
# COMPACT_ATOMS: atom_id res chain seq x y z
N MET A 1 -4.04 9.73 25.25
CA MET A 1 -3.00 10.07 24.27
C MET A 1 -2.96 8.88 23.35
N SER A 2 -3.61 8.97 22.19
CA SER A 2 -3.70 7.83 21.28
C SER A 2 -2.35 7.64 20.64
N ASP A 3 -1.75 6.51 21.00
CA ASP A 3 -0.54 5.94 20.44
C ASP A 3 -0.76 5.74 18.95
N HIS A 4 -0.06 6.52 18.14
CA HIS A 4 0.03 6.34 16.70
C HIS A 4 1.51 6.33 16.35
N ASP A 5 2.20 5.37 16.97
CA ASP A 5 3.51 4.91 16.55
C ASP A 5 3.33 4.23 15.18
N HIS A 6 3.41 5.04 14.12
CA HIS A 6 3.71 4.52 12.80
C HIS A 6 5.20 4.26 12.76
N ASP A 7 5.54 3.00 13.03
CA ASP A 7 6.84 2.37 12.82
C ASP A 7 7.46 2.88 11.50
N ASP A 8 8.48 3.73 11.68
CA ASP A 8 9.32 4.32 10.65
C ASP A 8 10.23 3.22 10.09
N GLY A 9 9.68 2.43 9.17
CA GLY A 9 10.34 1.27 8.59
C GLY A 9 9.89 0.92 7.18
N ASP A 10 9.44 1.87 6.36
CA ASP A 10 9.08 1.72 4.92
C ASP A 10 8.29 0.43 4.56
N VAL A 11 7.53 -0.12 5.50
CA VAL A 11 6.69 -1.30 5.25
C VAL A 11 5.37 -0.80 4.67
N HIS A 12 5.21 -0.99 3.37
CA HIS A 12 3.99 -0.68 2.65
C HIS A 12 2.94 -1.73 2.97
N ALA A 13 2.07 -1.40 3.91
CA ALA A 13 0.89 -2.20 4.23
C ALA A 13 -0.24 -1.91 3.23
N CYS A 14 -0.75 -2.96 2.59
CA CYS A 14 -1.97 -2.95 1.81
C CYS A 14 -3.18 -3.05 2.75
N ASP A 15 -4.26 -2.37 2.41
CA ASP A 15 -5.51 -2.33 3.19
C ASP A 15 -6.15 -3.72 3.36
N CYS A 16 -5.77 -4.70 2.53
CA CYS A 16 -6.17 -6.09 2.67
C CYS A 16 -5.46 -6.84 3.81
N GLY A 17 -4.44 -6.24 4.43
CA GLY A 17 -3.62 -6.82 5.49
C GLY A 17 -2.29 -7.43 5.03
N ALA A 18 -1.93 -7.30 3.75
CA ALA A 18 -0.61 -7.68 3.25
C ALA A 18 0.42 -6.58 3.53
N THR A 19 1.66 -6.92 3.87
CA THR A 19 2.73 -5.95 4.12
C THR A 19 3.92 -6.25 3.20
N PHE A 20 4.44 -5.22 2.55
CA PHE A 20 5.53 -5.32 1.59
C PHE A 20 6.65 -4.34 1.93
N ASP A 21 7.90 -4.77 1.77
CA ASP A 21 9.08 -3.93 2.03
C ASP A 21 9.35 -2.91 0.91
N THR A 22 8.58 -2.95 -0.20
CA THR A 22 8.75 -2.05 -1.34
C THR A 22 7.41 -1.65 -1.95
N LEU A 23 7.31 -0.40 -2.43
CA LEU A 23 6.14 0.09 -3.18
C LEU A 23 5.86 -0.75 -4.42
N ASP A 24 6.90 -1.26 -5.09
CA ASP A 24 6.75 -2.05 -6.32
C ASP A 24 6.00 -3.37 -6.05
N ALA A 25 6.37 -4.07 -4.96
CA ALA A 25 5.69 -5.29 -4.55
C ALA A 25 4.24 -5.03 -4.10
N LEU A 26 4.00 -3.92 -3.38
CA LEU A 26 2.63 -3.53 -3.04
C LEU A 26 1.82 -3.15 -4.28
N LYS A 27 2.41 -2.44 -5.26
CA LYS A 27 1.78 -2.06 -6.52
C LYS A 27 1.39 -3.28 -7.34
N ASP A 28 2.28 -4.25 -7.51
CA ASP A 28 2.00 -5.49 -8.23
C ASP A 28 0.89 -6.29 -7.53
N HIS A 29 0.98 -6.44 -6.20
CA HIS A 29 -0.06 -7.07 -5.40
C HIS A 29 -1.42 -6.38 -5.57
N ALA A 30 -1.45 -5.05 -5.44
CA ALA A 30 -2.67 -4.26 -5.60
C ALA A 30 -3.19 -4.35 -7.03
N LYS A 31 -2.33 -4.36 -8.06
CA LYS A 31 -2.75 -4.47 -9.45
C LYS A 31 -3.40 -5.83 -9.76
N GLU A 32 -2.87 -6.91 -9.22
CA GLU A 32 -3.40 -8.26 -9.44
C GLU A 32 -4.62 -8.59 -8.55
N ASN A 33 -4.63 -8.12 -7.30
CA ASN A 33 -5.65 -8.50 -6.30
C ASN A 33 -6.69 -7.42 -6.05
N HIS A 34 -6.34 -6.15 -6.23
CA HIS A 34 -7.15 -4.97 -5.97
C HIS A 34 -7.14 -3.99 -7.15
N PRO A 35 -7.55 -4.42 -8.36
CA PRO A 35 -7.48 -3.57 -9.56
C PRO A 35 -8.23 -2.24 -9.40
N ASP A 36 -9.30 -2.23 -8.61
CA ASP A 36 -10.11 -1.03 -8.28
C ASP A 36 -9.34 -0.05 -7.37
N ALA A 37 -8.69 -0.56 -6.32
CA ALA A 37 -7.91 0.26 -5.38
C ALA A 37 -6.55 0.68 -5.95
N TYR A 38 -6.00 -0.08 -6.90
CA TYR A 38 -4.77 0.27 -7.60
C TYR A 38 -4.96 1.55 -8.42
N GLU A 39 -6.08 1.69 -9.11
CA GLU A 39 -6.38 2.88 -9.90
C GLU A 39 -6.58 4.12 -8.98
N GLU A 40 -7.24 3.97 -7.83
CA GLU A 40 -7.39 5.09 -6.87
C GLU A 40 -6.12 5.45 -6.07
N ASN A 41 -5.25 4.48 -5.73
CA ASN A 41 -4.02 4.75 -4.93
C ASN A 41 -2.78 5.04 -5.78
N PHE A 42 -2.68 4.46 -6.97
CA PHE A 42 -1.49 4.51 -7.81
C PHE A 42 -1.76 5.05 -9.23
N GLY A 43 -3.01 5.41 -9.54
CA GLY A 43 -3.42 5.94 -10.84
C GLY A 43 -3.51 7.47 -10.92
N ASP A 44 -2.62 8.20 -10.25
CA ASP A 44 -2.53 9.66 -10.37
C ASP A 44 -1.35 10.03 -11.30
N GLU A 45 -1.65 10.16 -12.60
CA GLU A 45 -0.84 10.94 -13.54
C GLU A 45 -1.73 11.80 -14.47
N GLU A 46 -2.04 13.01 -14.01
CA GLU A 46 -2.32 14.17 -14.87
C GLU A 46 -1.44 15.38 -14.51
#